data_AF-A0A6J4R303-F1
#
_entry.id   AF-A0A6J4R303-F1
#
_cell.length_a   1.000
_cell.length_b   1.000
_cell.length_c   1.000
_cell.angle_alpha   90.00
_cell.angle_beta   90.00
_cell.angle_gamma   90.00
#
_symmetry.space_group_name_H-M   'P 1'
#
loop_
_entity.id
_entity.type
_entity.pdbx_description
1 polymer ?
#
loop_
_entity_poly.entity_id
_entity_poly.type
_entity_poly.pdbx_seq_one_letter_code
_entity_poly.pdbx_strand_id
1 'polypeptide(L)'
;MNRTLAVVGVGLVGGSVGLAARAAGWEVVGVDEPAVLENAAEIGAVDRASTMKEVRGADLVVLAAPISRITALIGDLAPTDALVTDVASTKNKIAREAEVQGIGRFVGGHPMAGSQLSGVTSAKVDLFHGARYFLTPTDSTDPEAYREVARFVRQDLGAVPTAVEPEKHDLLMAALSHLPHLMAVALLKVASDISPEALSFAGPSFRDLTRVGASNPGLWSDILAENAPALGEALGAFAGSMAQLGSEISNRKSIEHRFQAAREAYDALGGILIEGTGKNVEIAIPVENRPGVFAEVTTLMGSNSINILDLYVRHSNTERAALVLTLDAEAAPVAQQLLRDAGFGAEAEG
;
A
#
# COMPACT_ATOMS: atom_id res chain seq x y z
N MET A 1 28.47 -19.30 -6.00
CA MET A 1 28.40 -18.26 -4.96
C MET A 1 26.93 -17.94 -4.77
N ASN A 2 26.46 -17.76 -3.54
CA ASN A 2 25.09 -17.30 -3.31
C ASN A 2 24.99 -15.85 -3.80
N ARG A 3 23.81 -15.47 -4.32
CA ARG A 3 23.55 -14.08 -4.73
C ARG A 3 23.43 -13.21 -3.49
N THR A 4 24.03 -12.02 -3.51
CA THR A 4 24.04 -11.09 -2.39
C THR A 4 23.02 -9.97 -2.60
N LEU A 5 22.13 -9.79 -1.64
CA LEU A 5 21.20 -8.66 -1.55
C LEU A 5 21.67 -7.70 -0.45
N ALA A 6 21.86 -6.44 -0.80
CA ALA A 6 22.06 -5.37 0.17
C ALA A 6 20.74 -4.66 0.46
N VAL A 7 20.42 -4.48 1.74
CA VAL A 7 19.28 -3.68 2.20
C VAL A 7 19.81 -2.46 2.94
N VAL A 8 19.56 -1.26 2.39
CA VAL A 8 19.95 0.02 3.00
C VAL A 8 18.73 0.63 3.67
N GLY A 9 18.67 0.60 5.00
CA GLY A 9 17.47 0.88 5.79
C GLY A 9 16.71 -0.42 6.07
N VAL A 10 16.91 -0.98 7.26
CA VAL A 10 16.39 -2.28 7.69
C VAL A 10 15.22 -2.09 8.66
N GLY A 11 14.31 -1.17 8.34
CA GLY A 11 13.07 -0.94 9.09
C GLY A 11 12.01 -2.03 8.85
N LEU A 12 10.71 -1.68 8.97
CA LEU A 12 9.61 -2.60 8.66
C LEU A 12 9.72 -3.16 7.23
N VAL A 13 9.80 -2.26 6.24
CA VAL A 13 9.79 -2.64 4.81
C VAL A 13 11.10 -3.31 4.44
N GLY A 14 12.25 -2.70 4.72
CA GLY A 14 13.57 -3.27 4.42
C GLY A 14 13.83 -4.59 5.14
N GLY A 15 13.43 -4.70 6.41
CA GLY A 15 13.51 -5.96 7.15
C GLY A 15 12.64 -7.07 6.54
N SER A 16 11.44 -6.72 6.07
CA SER A 16 10.56 -7.68 5.40
C SER A 16 11.12 -8.14 4.05
N VAL A 17 11.75 -7.22 3.30
CA VAL A 17 12.51 -7.56 2.08
C VAL A 17 13.64 -8.54 2.41
N GLY A 18 14.40 -8.26 3.46
CA GLY A 18 15.50 -9.13 3.91
C GLY A 18 15.01 -10.52 4.32
N LEU A 19 13.94 -10.61 5.11
CA LEU A 19 13.32 -11.89 5.50
C LEU A 19 12.89 -12.71 4.27
N ALA A 20 12.15 -12.09 3.34
CA ALA A 20 11.66 -12.74 2.14
C ALA A 20 12.82 -13.22 1.23
N ALA A 21 13.81 -12.37 1.02
CA ALA A 21 14.98 -12.71 0.21
C ALA A 21 15.82 -13.84 0.81
N ARG A 22 16.03 -13.86 2.13
CA ARG A 22 16.71 -14.99 2.79
C ARG A 22 15.95 -16.29 2.62
N ALA A 23 14.62 -16.26 2.73
CA ALA A 23 13.79 -17.44 2.46
C ALA A 23 13.92 -17.92 1.00
N ALA A 24 14.19 -17.01 0.06
CA ALA A 24 14.48 -17.30 -1.35
C ALA A 24 15.96 -17.67 -1.63
N GLY A 25 16.81 -17.78 -0.60
CA GLY A 25 18.19 -18.26 -0.71
C GLY A 25 19.25 -17.19 -1.01
N TRP A 26 18.94 -15.91 -0.81
CA TRP A 26 19.92 -14.82 -0.90
C TRP A 26 20.78 -14.74 0.37
N GLU A 27 22.05 -14.32 0.23
CA GLU A 27 22.82 -13.76 1.35
C GLU A 27 22.40 -12.30 1.51
N VAL A 28 21.89 -11.91 2.68
CA VAL A 28 21.39 -10.55 2.92
C VAL A 28 22.31 -9.77 3.83
N VAL A 29 22.75 -8.59 3.37
CA VAL A 29 23.59 -7.68 4.14
C VAL A 29 22.84 -6.38 4.43
N GLY A 30 22.91 -5.89 5.66
CA GLY A 30 22.16 -4.70 6.10
C GLY A 30 23.04 -3.48 6.33
N VAL A 31 22.54 -2.30 5.96
CA VAL A 31 23.09 -0.99 6.35
C VAL A 31 22.03 -0.22 7.12
N ASP A 32 22.25 -0.03 8.41
CA ASP A 32 21.41 0.78 9.30
C ASP A 32 22.20 1.16 10.55
N GLU A 33 21.57 1.84 11.51
CA GLU A 33 22.11 2.07 12.84
C GLU A 33 22.40 0.73 13.56
N PRO A 34 23.48 0.63 14.37
CA PRO A 34 23.88 -0.62 15.00
C PRO A 34 22.76 -1.33 15.79
N ALA A 35 21.96 -0.57 16.55
CA ALA A 35 20.85 -1.13 17.31
C ALA A 35 19.74 -1.71 16.42
N VAL A 36 19.52 -1.16 15.22
CA VAL A 36 18.55 -1.72 14.26
C VAL A 36 19.11 -3.02 13.66
N LEU A 37 20.40 -3.03 13.32
CA LEU A 37 21.08 -4.21 12.77
C LEU A 37 21.16 -5.38 13.76
N GLU A 38 21.34 -5.12 15.06
CA GLU A 38 21.26 -6.14 16.11
C GLU A 38 19.89 -6.83 16.10
N ASN A 39 18.81 -6.06 16.18
CA ASN A 39 17.45 -6.60 16.11
C ASN A 39 17.17 -7.30 14.76
N ALA A 40 17.69 -6.76 13.65
CA ALA A 40 17.54 -7.35 12.33
C ALA A 40 18.22 -8.72 12.24
N ALA A 41 19.41 -8.87 12.81
CA ALA A 41 20.12 -10.14 12.84
C ALA A 41 19.39 -11.16 13.74
N GLU A 42 18.87 -10.74 14.90
CA GLU A 42 18.12 -11.59 15.82
C GLU A 42 16.87 -12.21 15.18
N ILE A 43 16.10 -11.43 14.43
CA ILE A 43 14.92 -11.94 13.72
C ILE A 43 15.25 -12.61 12.38
N GLY A 44 16.52 -12.57 11.98
CA GLY A 44 16.98 -13.12 10.71
C GLY A 44 16.56 -12.30 9.49
N ALA A 45 16.39 -10.99 9.59
CA ALA A 45 16.18 -10.11 8.45
C ALA A 45 17.48 -9.85 7.66
N VAL A 46 18.64 -10.00 8.29
CA VAL A 46 19.97 -9.87 7.66
C VAL A 46 20.90 -10.97 8.16
N ASP A 47 21.84 -11.42 7.34
CA ASP A 47 22.91 -12.35 7.74
C ASP A 47 24.05 -11.62 8.45
N ARG A 48 24.33 -10.37 8.05
CA ARG A 48 25.35 -9.52 8.69
C ARG A 48 25.15 -8.04 8.39
N ALA A 49 25.78 -7.21 9.23
CA ALA A 49 25.96 -5.79 8.96
C ALA A 49 26.93 -5.55 7.79
N SER A 50 26.79 -4.40 7.14
CA SER A 50 27.66 -3.92 6.07
C SER A 50 27.72 -2.39 6.05
N THR A 51 28.43 -1.83 5.08
CA THR A 51 28.59 -0.39 4.89
C THR A 51 28.18 0.03 3.49
N MET A 52 27.87 1.32 3.29
CA MET A 52 27.56 1.88 1.97
C MET A 52 28.65 1.61 0.91
N LYS A 53 29.91 1.46 1.34
CA LYS A 53 31.01 1.12 0.42
C LYS A 53 30.95 -0.34 -0.04
N GLU A 54 30.62 -1.26 0.85
CA GLU A 54 30.59 -2.70 0.57
C GLU A 54 29.38 -3.09 -0.28
N VAL A 55 28.22 -2.46 -0.06
CA VAL A 55 26.99 -2.77 -0.80
C VAL A 55 27.08 -2.46 -2.30
N ARG A 56 28.05 -1.65 -2.74
CA ARG A 56 28.32 -1.39 -4.17
C ARG A 56 28.69 -2.66 -4.95
N GLY A 57 29.15 -3.71 -4.26
CA GLY A 57 29.50 -5.00 -4.86
C GLY A 57 28.42 -6.08 -4.71
N ALA A 58 27.23 -5.73 -4.22
CA ALA A 58 26.09 -6.66 -4.16
C ALA A 58 25.50 -6.90 -5.56
N ASP A 59 24.82 -8.03 -5.74
CA ASP A 59 24.10 -8.32 -6.99
C ASP A 59 22.84 -7.45 -7.11
N LEU A 60 22.18 -7.17 -5.99
CA LEU A 60 21.02 -6.29 -5.87
C LEU A 60 21.13 -5.41 -4.63
N VAL A 61 20.80 -4.12 -4.76
CA VAL A 61 20.69 -3.15 -3.67
C VAL A 61 19.25 -2.66 -3.58
N VAL A 62 18.64 -2.77 -2.41
CA VAL A 62 17.31 -2.22 -2.08
C VAL A 62 17.48 -1.04 -1.13
N LEU A 63 17.12 0.15 -1.60
CA LEU A 63 17.09 1.37 -0.79
C LEU A 63 15.73 1.47 -0.07
N ALA A 64 15.73 1.22 1.24
CA ALA A 64 14.56 1.20 2.12
C ALA A 64 14.68 2.15 3.32
N ALA A 65 15.48 3.20 3.18
CA ALA A 65 15.57 4.32 4.10
C ALA A 65 14.38 5.29 3.92
N PRO A 66 14.20 6.28 4.82
CA PRO A 66 13.20 7.36 4.63
C PRO A 66 13.35 8.03 3.25
N ILE A 67 12.22 8.49 2.69
CA ILE A 67 12.14 8.97 1.30
C ILE A 67 13.09 10.14 1.07
N SER A 68 13.12 11.09 2.01
CA SER A 68 14.05 12.23 2.07
C SER A 68 15.54 11.87 1.98
N ARG A 69 15.91 10.59 2.20
CA ARG A 69 17.31 10.11 2.17
C ARG A 69 17.67 9.36 0.90
N ILE A 70 16.69 8.89 0.12
CA ILE A 70 16.94 7.97 -1.00
C ILE A 70 17.81 8.64 -2.09
N THR A 71 17.54 9.89 -2.43
CA THR A 71 18.33 10.62 -3.44
C THR A 71 19.80 10.80 -3.03
N ALA A 72 20.05 11.11 -1.77
CA ALA A 72 21.41 11.18 -1.22
C ALA A 72 22.10 9.80 -1.26
N LEU A 73 21.38 8.72 -0.92
CA LEU A 73 21.91 7.36 -0.96
C LEU A 73 22.25 6.90 -2.38
N ILE A 74 21.48 7.34 -3.39
CA ILE A 74 21.79 7.13 -4.80
C ILE A 74 23.14 7.77 -5.14
N GLY A 75 23.36 9.02 -4.73
CA GLY A 75 24.65 9.70 -4.89
C GLY A 75 25.79 8.98 -4.18
N ASP A 76 25.58 8.53 -2.94
CA ASP A 76 26.57 7.77 -2.16
C ASP A 76 26.86 6.38 -2.75
N LEU A 77 25.94 5.80 -3.52
CA LEU A 77 26.13 4.51 -4.17
C LEU A 77 26.90 4.64 -5.49
N ALA A 78 26.78 5.78 -6.17
CA ALA A 78 27.42 6.02 -7.46
C ALA A 78 28.98 6.15 -7.36
N PRO A 79 29.72 5.69 -8.40
CA PRO A 79 29.27 4.79 -9.45
C PRO A 79 29.12 3.35 -8.92
N THR A 80 28.15 2.60 -9.47
CA THR A 80 27.95 1.17 -9.18
C THR A 80 27.44 0.44 -10.43
N ASP A 81 27.81 -0.83 -10.56
CA ASP A 81 27.26 -1.76 -11.56
C ASP A 81 26.15 -2.66 -10.97
N ALA A 82 25.84 -2.52 -9.68
CA ALA A 82 24.80 -3.30 -9.02
C ALA A 82 23.41 -3.01 -9.61
N LEU A 83 22.53 -4.00 -9.57
CA LEU A 83 21.10 -3.74 -9.78
C LEU A 83 20.57 -2.96 -8.58
N VAL A 84 19.85 -1.86 -8.79
CA VAL A 84 19.37 -1.00 -7.71
C VAL A 84 17.87 -0.80 -7.83
N THR A 85 17.15 -0.96 -6.73
CA THR A 85 15.74 -0.58 -6.58
C THR A 85 15.55 0.15 -5.25
N ASP A 86 14.44 0.85 -5.11
CA ASP A 86 13.98 1.40 -3.83
C ASP A 86 12.57 0.87 -3.48
N VAL A 87 12.05 1.35 -2.35
CA VAL A 87 10.69 1.03 -1.86
C VAL A 87 9.88 2.29 -1.49
N ALA A 88 10.35 3.49 -1.87
CA ALA A 88 9.75 4.74 -1.43
C ALA A 88 8.34 4.96 -2.01
N SER A 89 7.53 5.79 -1.35
CA SER A 89 6.15 6.07 -1.80
C SER A 89 6.04 7.15 -2.88
N THR A 90 7.16 7.77 -3.27
CA THR A 90 7.26 8.74 -4.38
C THR A 90 8.39 8.30 -5.32
N LYS A 91 8.33 8.63 -6.61
CA LYS A 91 9.19 7.99 -7.62
C LYS A 91 9.90 8.95 -8.56
N ASN A 92 9.28 10.07 -8.94
CA ASN A 92 9.81 10.96 -9.97
C ASN A 92 11.21 11.49 -9.63
N LYS A 93 11.38 12.12 -8.45
CA LYS A 93 12.68 12.65 -8.03
C LYS A 93 13.76 11.58 -7.91
N ILE A 94 13.39 10.40 -7.42
CA ILE A 94 14.31 9.26 -7.22
C ILE A 94 14.80 8.72 -8.55
N ALA A 95 13.90 8.49 -9.51
CA ALA A 95 14.24 8.05 -10.86
C ALA A 95 15.18 9.06 -11.54
N ARG A 96 14.84 10.36 -11.47
CA ARG A 96 15.67 11.43 -12.03
C ARG A 96 17.06 11.50 -11.39
N GLU A 97 17.16 11.32 -10.08
CA GLU A 97 18.47 11.32 -9.39
C GLU A 97 19.34 10.15 -9.86
N ALA A 98 18.76 8.95 -10.02
CA ALA A 98 19.49 7.80 -10.56
C ALA A 98 20.03 8.06 -11.97
N GLU A 99 19.26 8.73 -12.83
CA GLU A 99 19.70 9.14 -14.17
C GLU A 99 20.83 10.18 -14.11
N VAL A 100 20.73 11.18 -13.24
CA VAL A 100 21.76 12.21 -13.03
C VAL A 100 23.08 11.60 -12.56
N GLN A 101 23.01 10.63 -11.65
CA GLN A 101 24.19 9.92 -11.13
C GLN A 101 24.69 8.82 -12.07
N GLY A 102 23.98 8.56 -13.19
CA GLY A 102 24.38 7.59 -14.19
C GLY A 102 24.24 6.12 -13.75
N ILE A 103 23.34 5.82 -12.81
CA ILE A 103 23.08 4.44 -12.39
C ILE A 103 22.14 3.78 -13.43
N GLY A 104 22.73 3.23 -14.51
CA GLY A 104 21.97 2.64 -15.63
C GLY A 104 21.16 1.40 -15.28
N ARG A 105 21.43 0.75 -14.14
CA ARG A 105 20.71 -0.44 -13.64
C ARG A 105 19.83 -0.10 -12.44
N PHE A 106 19.17 1.06 -12.47
CA PHE A 106 18.18 1.47 -11.47
C PHE A 106 16.75 1.21 -11.96
N VAL A 107 15.89 0.66 -11.10
CA VAL A 107 14.45 0.52 -11.33
C VAL A 107 13.73 0.94 -10.06
N GLY A 108 12.97 2.04 -10.10
CA GLY A 108 12.26 2.51 -8.91
C GLY A 108 11.15 1.54 -8.48
N GLY A 109 10.94 1.44 -7.17
CA GLY A 109 9.98 0.50 -6.58
C GLY A 109 9.08 1.12 -5.51
N HIS A 110 7.82 0.68 -5.43
CA HIS A 110 6.89 1.06 -4.36
C HIS A 110 5.94 -0.11 -4.05
N PRO A 111 6.16 -0.87 -2.96
CA PRO A 111 5.19 -1.85 -2.49
C PRO A 111 3.96 -1.14 -1.92
N MET A 112 2.77 -1.49 -2.41
CA MET A 112 1.49 -1.10 -1.80
C MET A 112 1.17 -2.03 -0.62
N ALA A 113 2.12 -2.13 0.30
CA ALA A 113 2.04 -2.94 1.51
C ALA A 113 2.68 -2.17 2.66
N GLY A 114 2.13 -2.30 3.85
CA GLY A 114 2.62 -1.61 5.03
C GLY A 114 1.80 -1.92 6.27
N SER A 115 2.27 -1.42 7.40
CA SER A 115 1.57 -1.54 8.68
C SER A 115 1.60 -0.19 9.39
N GLN A 116 0.63 0.05 10.25
CA GLN A 116 0.69 1.10 11.28
C GLN A 116 1.85 0.90 12.27
N LEU A 117 2.40 -0.31 12.32
CA LEU A 117 3.59 -0.64 13.11
C LEU A 117 4.86 -0.13 12.42
N SER A 118 5.93 0.02 13.19
CA SER A 118 7.22 0.49 12.69
C SER A 118 8.37 -0.37 13.25
N GLY A 119 9.55 -0.20 12.67
CA GLY A 119 10.76 -0.90 13.09
C GLY A 119 10.86 -2.33 12.57
N VAL A 120 12.09 -2.85 12.63
CA VAL A 120 12.46 -4.17 12.08
C VAL A 120 11.75 -5.32 12.79
N THR A 121 11.46 -5.19 14.09
CA THR A 121 10.78 -6.23 14.87
C THR A 121 9.34 -6.48 14.42
N SER A 122 8.76 -5.56 13.65
CA SER A 122 7.44 -5.70 13.04
C SER A 122 7.51 -6.28 11.61
N ALA A 123 8.71 -6.56 11.08
CA ALA A 123 8.91 -7.12 9.75
C ALA A 123 8.28 -8.51 9.63
N LYS A 124 7.79 -8.80 8.41
CA LYS A 124 7.15 -10.08 8.10
C LYS A 124 7.67 -10.61 6.78
N VAL A 125 7.95 -11.92 6.74
CA VAL A 125 8.42 -12.61 5.54
C VAL A 125 7.41 -12.54 4.39
N ASP A 126 6.12 -12.46 4.71
CA ASP A 126 4.99 -12.46 3.78
C ASP A 126 4.37 -11.06 3.59
N LEU A 127 5.03 -9.97 4.02
CA LEU A 127 4.47 -8.62 3.99
C LEU A 127 3.95 -8.21 2.60
N PHE A 128 4.60 -8.67 1.54
CA PHE A 128 4.31 -8.28 0.17
C PHE A 128 3.50 -9.30 -0.63
N HIS A 129 3.15 -10.46 -0.05
CA HIS A 129 2.44 -11.52 -0.76
C HIS A 129 1.10 -11.01 -1.31
N GLY A 130 0.90 -11.15 -2.63
CA GLY A 130 -0.31 -10.69 -3.33
C GLY A 130 -0.46 -9.16 -3.43
N ALA A 131 0.41 -8.39 -2.79
CA ALA A 131 0.35 -6.93 -2.81
C ALA A 131 0.78 -6.39 -4.17
N ARG A 132 0.14 -5.31 -4.63
CA ARG A 132 0.61 -4.58 -5.80
C ARG A 132 1.97 -3.96 -5.49
N TYR A 133 2.95 -4.14 -6.37
CA TYR A 133 4.25 -3.52 -6.25
C TYR A 133 4.51 -2.70 -7.52
N PHE A 134 4.50 -1.38 -7.41
CA PHE A 134 4.78 -0.53 -8.56
C PHE A 134 6.26 -0.57 -8.91
N LEU A 135 6.56 -0.74 -10.19
CA LEU A 135 7.88 -0.60 -10.77
C LEU A 135 7.86 0.57 -11.73
N THR A 136 8.84 1.47 -11.62
CA THR A 136 8.86 2.72 -12.38
C THR A 136 10.02 2.79 -13.35
N PRO A 137 9.94 2.09 -14.50
CA PRO A 137 10.91 2.25 -15.56
C PRO A 137 10.79 3.65 -16.18
N THR A 138 11.92 4.16 -16.65
CA THR A 138 12.06 5.34 -17.50
C THR A 138 12.49 4.90 -18.91
N ASP A 139 12.52 5.85 -19.85
CA ASP A 139 13.04 5.59 -21.21
C ASP A 139 14.51 5.15 -21.22
N SER A 140 15.27 5.46 -20.16
CA SER A 140 16.68 5.10 -20.00
C SER A 140 16.90 3.77 -19.26
N THR A 141 15.83 3.17 -18.72
CA THR A 141 15.94 1.95 -17.91
C THR A 141 16.38 0.75 -18.74
N ASP A 142 17.43 0.06 -18.29
CA ASP A 142 17.87 -1.20 -18.88
C ASP A 142 16.75 -2.27 -18.83
N PRO A 143 16.27 -2.79 -19.98
CA PRO A 143 15.23 -3.81 -20.02
C PRO A 143 15.58 -5.11 -19.30
N GLU A 144 16.86 -5.46 -19.15
CA GLU A 144 17.27 -6.60 -18.31
C GLU A 144 17.15 -6.25 -16.82
N ALA A 145 17.59 -5.05 -16.40
CA ALA A 145 17.41 -4.57 -15.03
C ALA A 145 15.93 -4.60 -14.61
N TYR A 146 15.03 -4.10 -15.46
CA TYR A 146 13.58 -4.19 -15.21
C TYR A 146 13.10 -5.64 -15.04
N ARG A 147 13.53 -6.55 -15.92
CA ARG A 147 13.15 -7.98 -15.85
C ARG A 147 13.69 -8.65 -14.59
N GLU A 148 14.90 -8.31 -14.16
CA GLU A 148 15.51 -8.84 -12.94
C GLU A 148 14.77 -8.34 -11.68
N VAL A 149 14.46 -7.04 -11.57
CA VAL A 149 13.69 -6.50 -10.44
C VAL A 149 12.27 -7.05 -10.43
N ALA A 150 11.59 -7.09 -11.58
CA ALA A 150 10.25 -7.68 -11.67
C ALA A 150 10.22 -9.15 -11.27
N ARG A 151 11.28 -9.91 -11.58
CA ARG A 151 11.44 -11.30 -11.16
C ARG A 151 11.66 -11.41 -9.66
N PHE A 152 12.56 -10.60 -9.08
CA PHE A 152 12.79 -10.52 -7.64
C PHE A 152 11.48 -10.22 -6.88
N VAL A 153 10.76 -9.17 -7.30
CA VAL A 153 9.48 -8.77 -6.70
C VAL A 153 8.44 -9.89 -6.76
N ARG A 154 8.35 -10.62 -7.87
CA ARG A 154 7.36 -11.69 -8.04
C ARG A 154 7.75 -12.99 -7.33
N GLN A 155 8.98 -13.44 -7.50
CA GLN A 155 9.43 -14.77 -7.09
C GLN A 155 9.94 -14.78 -5.65
N ASP A 156 10.65 -13.73 -5.25
CA ASP A 156 11.35 -13.68 -3.96
C ASP A 156 10.53 -12.91 -2.92
N LEU A 157 9.74 -11.91 -3.32
CA LEU A 157 8.84 -11.16 -2.43
C LEU A 157 7.36 -11.60 -2.50
N GLY A 158 6.97 -12.41 -3.49
CA GLY A 158 5.57 -12.85 -3.68
C GLY A 158 4.59 -11.75 -4.07
N ALA A 159 5.06 -10.59 -4.51
CA ALA A 159 4.23 -9.44 -4.86
C ALA A 159 3.85 -9.42 -6.36
N VAL A 160 2.94 -8.53 -6.73
CA VAL A 160 2.46 -8.37 -8.11
C VAL A 160 3.12 -7.14 -8.76
N PRO A 161 4.21 -7.31 -9.54
CA PRO A 161 4.90 -6.19 -10.18
C PRO A 161 3.99 -5.52 -11.22
N THR A 162 3.86 -4.19 -11.14
CA THR A 162 3.00 -3.36 -12.00
C THR A 162 3.79 -2.17 -12.52
N ALA A 163 4.01 -2.11 -13.84
CA ALA A 163 4.74 -1.00 -14.47
C ALA A 163 3.92 0.30 -14.47
N VAL A 164 4.55 1.42 -14.14
CA VAL A 164 3.97 2.77 -14.25
C VAL A 164 5.09 3.80 -14.37
N GLU A 165 4.94 4.81 -15.22
CA GLU A 165 5.92 5.90 -15.33
C GLU A 165 6.07 6.64 -13.98
N PRO A 166 7.27 7.11 -13.59
CA PRO A 166 7.49 7.77 -12.30
C PRO A 166 6.56 8.96 -12.04
N GLU A 167 6.33 9.81 -13.03
CA GLU A 167 5.45 10.98 -12.93
C GLU A 167 3.99 10.56 -12.78
N LYS A 168 3.56 9.57 -13.56
CA LYS A 168 2.20 9.03 -13.49
C LYS A 168 1.94 8.36 -12.14
N HIS A 169 2.92 7.64 -11.61
CA HIS A 169 2.87 7.06 -10.28
C HIS A 169 2.61 8.15 -9.22
N ASP A 170 3.41 9.22 -9.25
CA ASP A 170 3.32 10.29 -8.26
C ASP A 170 1.99 11.05 -8.35
N LEU A 171 1.44 11.26 -9.55
CA LEU A 171 0.09 11.80 -9.74
C LEU A 171 -1.00 10.87 -9.18
N LEU A 172 -0.90 9.57 -9.43
CA LEU A 172 -1.83 8.58 -8.88
C LEU A 172 -1.76 8.53 -7.36
N MET A 173 -0.56 8.51 -6.77
CA MET A 173 -0.39 8.50 -5.31
C MET A 173 -0.85 9.81 -4.67
N ALA A 174 -0.62 10.95 -5.34
CA ALA A 174 -1.15 12.23 -4.91
C ALA A 174 -2.68 12.18 -4.75
N ALA A 175 -3.40 11.66 -5.73
CA ALA A 175 -4.86 11.59 -5.70
C ALA A 175 -5.43 10.47 -4.81
N LEU A 176 -4.84 9.27 -4.85
CA LEU A 176 -5.41 8.06 -4.25
C LEU A 176 -4.91 7.77 -2.83
N SER A 177 -3.84 8.43 -2.37
CA SER A 177 -3.22 8.16 -1.07
C SER A 177 -2.92 9.44 -0.27
N HIS A 178 -2.20 10.40 -0.88
CA HIS A 178 -1.70 11.58 -0.18
C HIS A 178 -2.81 12.60 0.13
N LEU A 179 -3.64 12.92 -0.86
CA LEU A 179 -4.77 13.82 -0.70
C LEU A 179 -5.78 13.30 0.35
N PRO A 180 -6.18 12.01 0.37
CA PRO A 180 -6.98 11.45 1.46
C PRO A 180 -6.41 11.70 2.87
N HIS A 181 -5.10 11.62 3.05
CA HIS A 181 -4.46 11.93 4.34
C HIS A 181 -4.59 13.42 4.71
N LEU A 182 -4.37 14.33 3.76
CA LEU A 182 -4.60 15.76 3.99
C LEU A 182 -6.08 16.09 4.27
N MET A 183 -7.00 15.42 3.59
CA MET A 183 -8.43 15.56 3.83
C MET A 183 -8.80 15.14 5.25
N ALA A 184 -8.27 14.01 5.73
CA ALA A 184 -8.48 13.58 7.11
C ALA A 184 -7.98 14.61 8.13
N VAL A 185 -6.79 15.17 7.91
CA VAL A 185 -6.23 16.25 8.76
C VAL A 185 -7.13 17.50 8.75
N ALA A 186 -7.58 17.93 7.57
CA ALA A 186 -8.46 19.09 7.43
C ALA A 186 -9.83 18.86 8.09
N LEU A 187 -10.44 17.69 7.92
CA LEU A 187 -11.73 17.32 8.53
C LEU A 187 -11.64 17.27 10.05
N LEU A 188 -10.58 16.66 10.59
CA LEU A 188 -10.32 16.64 12.04
C LEU A 188 -10.20 18.06 12.60
N LYS A 189 -9.47 18.93 11.91
CA LYS A 189 -9.31 20.34 12.31
C LYS A 189 -10.65 21.08 12.33
N VAL A 190 -11.41 21.00 11.23
CA VAL A 190 -12.72 21.65 11.11
C VAL A 190 -13.66 21.20 12.22
N ALA A 191 -13.72 19.90 12.52
CA ALA A 191 -14.57 19.37 13.58
C ALA A 191 -14.10 19.80 14.98
N SER A 192 -12.79 19.76 15.26
CA SER A 192 -12.25 20.14 16.56
C SER A 192 -12.44 21.63 16.89
N ASP A 193 -12.57 22.48 15.87
CA ASP A 193 -12.75 23.93 16.04
C ASP A 193 -14.19 24.32 16.44
N ILE A 194 -15.15 23.39 16.36
CA ILE A 194 -16.56 23.66 16.71
C ILE A 194 -16.71 23.87 18.22
N SER A 195 -16.15 22.97 19.03
CA SER A 195 -16.17 23.01 20.50
C SER A 195 -15.21 21.95 21.07
N PRO A 196 -14.79 22.05 22.35
CA PRO A 196 -13.93 21.05 22.99
C PRO A 196 -14.50 19.63 22.95
N GLU A 197 -15.84 19.49 23.00
CA GLU A 197 -16.51 18.19 23.02
C GLU A 197 -16.91 17.68 21.62
N ALA A 198 -16.71 18.46 20.55
CA ALA A 198 -17.23 18.16 19.20
C ALA A 198 -16.86 16.76 18.70
N LEU A 199 -15.62 16.33 18.90
CA LEU A 199 -15.14 15.03 18.45
C LEU A 199 -15.80 13.85 19.20
N SER A 200 -16.34 14.07 20.40
CA SER A 200 -17.05 13.03 21.15
C SER A 200 -18.36 12.62 20.48
N PHE A 201 -18.94 13.49 19.64
CA PHE A 201 -20.16 13.22 18.87
C PHE A 201 -19.89 12.54 17.53
N ALA A 202 -18.63 12.25 17.19
CA ALA A 202 -18.29 11.64 15.90
C ALA A 202 -19.00 10.29 15.72
N GLY A 203 -19.64 10.11 14.56
CA GLY A 203 -20.21 8.84 14.12
C GLY A 203 -19.20 7.95 13.37
N PRO A 204 -19.60 6.72 12.96
CA PRO A 204 -18.75 5.80 12.22
C PRO A 204 -18.13 6.39 10.95
N SER A 205 -18.93 7.04 10.09
CA SER A 205 -18.44 7.60 8.83
C SER A 205 -17.34 8.65 9.01
N PHE A 206 -17.41 9.46 10.07
CA PHE A 206 -16.35 10.41 10.38
C PHE A 206 -15.08 9.67 10.79
N ARG A 207 -15.19 8.69 11.71
CA ARG A 207 -14.05 7.88 12.16
C ARG A 207 -13.35 7.18 10.99
N ASP A 208 -14.12 6.61 10.07
CA ASP A 208 -13.58 5.90 8.90
C ASP A 208 -12.82 6.83 7.96
N LEU A 209 -13.43 7.97 7.60
CA LEU A 209 -12.79 8.97 6.75
C LEU A 209 -11.55 9.60 7.39
N THR A 210 -11.54 9.77 8.72
CA THR A 210 -10.44 10.42 9.43
C THR A 210 -9.41 9.45 9.99
N ARG A 211 -9.59 8.13 9.85
CA ARG A 211 -8.70 7.10 10.44
C ARG A 211 -7.24 7.32 10.05
N VAL A 212 -7.01 7.66 8.78
CA VAL A 212 -5.69 7.94 8.22
C VAL A 212 -5.05 9.24 8.74
N GLY A 213 -5.82 10.11 9.39
CA GLY A 213 -5.30 11.29 10.08
C GLY A 213 -4.48 10.96 11.34
N ALA A 214 -4.58 9.73 11.85
CA ALA A 214 -3.79 9.24 12.97
C ALA A 214 -2.45 8.60 12.55
N SER A 215 -2.10 8.68 11.26
CA SER A 215 -0.85 8.13 10.74
C SER A 215 0.41 8.83 11.29
N ASN A 216 1.57 8.18 11.17
CA ASN A 216 2.85 8.69 11.69
C ASN A 216 3.20 10.09 11.10
N PRO A 217 3.33 11.14 11.93
CA PRO A 217 3.55 12.50 11.42
C PRO A 217 4.87 12.68 10.67
N GLY A 218 5.95 12.04 11.12
CA GLY A 218 7.27 12.12 10.49
C GLY A 218 7.25 11.53 9.08
N LEU A 219 6.78 10.28 8.96
CA LEU A 219 6.64 9.59 7.68
C LEU A 219 5.77 10.37 6.69
N TRP A 220 4.60 10.83 7.12
CA TRP A 220 3.69 11.54 6.23
C TRP A 220 4.18 12.94 5.86
N SER A 221 4.86 13.64 6.76
CA SER A 221 5.48 14.92 6.40
C SER A 221 6.53 14.75 5.29
N ASP A 222 7.30 13.65 5.33
CA ASP A 222 8.28 13.29 4.29
C ASP A 222 7.58 12.97 2.95
N ILE A 223 6.61 12.04 2.95
CA ILE A 223 5.82 11.68 1.76
C ILE A 223 5.20 12.91 1.08
N LEU A 224 4.55 13.77 1.87
CA LEU A 224 3.85 14.94 1.34
C LEU A 224 4.81 16.00 0.80
N ALA A 225 5.95 16.22 1.46
CA ALA A 225 6.98 17.15 0.98
C ALA A 225 7.64 16.63 -0.31
N GLU A 226 7.89 15.33 -0.39
CA GLU A 226 8.53 14.74 -1.55
C GLU A 226 7.64 14.75 -2.79
N ASN A 227 6.32 14.60 -2.60
CA ASN A 227 5.34 14.68 -3.68
C ASN A 227 4.59 16.02 -3.79
N ALA A 228 5.14 17.09 -3.21
CA ALA A 228 4.44 18.38 -3.12
C ALA A 228 3.92 18.94 -4.46
N PRO A 229 4.63 18.82 -5.61
CA PRO A 229 4.12 19.31 -6.89
C PRO A 229 2.83 18.59 -7.34
N ALA A 230 2.84 17.26 -7.43
CA ALA A 230 1.66 16.50 -7.85
C ALA A 230 0.52 16.60 -6.82
N LEU A 231 0.86 16.65 -5.54
CA LEU A 231 -0.11 16.89 -4.47
C LEU A 231 -0.76 18.27 -4.57
N GLY A 232 -0.01 19.30 -4.96
CA GLY A 232 -0.54 20.64 -5.19
C GLY A 232 -1.60 20.68 -6.29
N GLU A 233 -1.37 19.96 -7.39
CA GLU A 233 -2.34 19.81 -8.47
C GLU A 233 -3.62 19.08 -7.98
N ALA A 234 -3.46 17.95 -7.31
CA ALA A 234 -4.57 17.18 -6.75
C ALA A 234 -5.38 18.01 -5.72
N LEU A 235 -4.70 18.75 -4.84
CA LEU A 235 -5.32 19.62 -3.86
C LEU A 235 -6.08 20.78 -4.51
N GLY A 236 -5.52 21.38 -5.56
CA GLY A 236 -6.18 22.44 -6.33
C GLY A 236 -7.47 21.95 -6.99
N ALA A 237 -7.42 20.78 -7.64
CA ALA A 237 -8.59 20.15 -8.24
C ALA A 237 -9.67 19.83 -7.18
N PHE A 238 -9.26 19.27 -6.04
CA PHE A 238 -10.16 18.97 -4.92
C PHE A 238 -10.81 20.24 -4.35
N ALA A 239 -10.03 21.29 -4.11
CA ALA A 239 -10.54 22.57 -3.62
C ALA A 239 -11.57 23.17 -4.59
N GLY A 240 -11.33 23.10 -5.89
CA GLY A 240 -12.30 23.48 -6.92
C GLY A 240 -13.58 22.67 -6.85
N SER A 241 -13.49 21.35 -6.68
CA SER A 241 -14.66 20.47 -6.51
C SER A 241 -15.46 20.81 -5.26
N MET A 242 -14.79 21.06 -4.13
CA MET A 242 -15.45 21.46 -2.88
C MET A 242 -16.14 22.82 -3.00
N ALA A 243 -15.55 23.77 -3.71
CA ALA A 243 -16.18 25.06 -3.98
C ALA A 243 -17.46 24.92 -4.82
N GLN A 244 -17.46 24.03 -5.81
CA GLN A 244 -18.66 23.70 -6.60
C GLN A 244 -19.74 23.04 -5.74
N LEU A 245 -19.38 22.08 -4.89
CA LEU A 245 -20.33 21.47 -3.96
C LEU A 245 -20.94 22.52 -3.02
N GLY A 246 -20.12 23.47 -2.54
CA GLY A 246 -20.58 24.58 -1.70
C GLY A 246 -21.58 25.50 -2.41
N SER A 247 -21.42 25.78 -3.70
CA SER A 247 -22.36 26.62 -4.45
C SER A 247 -23.66 25.88 -4.80
N GLU A 248 -23.62 24.55 -4.90
CA GLU A 248 -24.76 23.69 -5.23
C GLU A 248 -25.52 23.17 -4.00
N ILE A 249 -24.99 23.32 -2.78
CA ILE A 249 -25.47 22.59 -1.57
C ILE A 249 -26.95 22.79 -1.24
N SER A 250 -27.50 23.96 -1.54
CA SER A 250 -28.91 24.27 -1.32
C SER A 250 -29.84 23.72 -2.40
N ASN A 251 -29.28 23.25 -3.53
CA ASN A 251 -30.03 22.62 -4.61
C ASN A 251 -29.99 21.08 -4.48
N ARG A 252 -31.06 20.54 -3.89
CA ARG A 252 -31.22 19.10 -3.66
C ARG A 252 -30.98 18.25 -4.92
N LYS A 253 -31.51 18.66 -6.09
CA LYS A 253 -31.37 17.87 -7.33
C LYS A 253 -29.93 17.83 -7.82
N SER A 254 -29.20 18.95 -7.70
CA SER A 254 -27.77 18.99 -8.03
C SER A 254 -26.98 18.05 -7.14
N ILE A 255 -27.22 18.09 -5.82
CA ILE A 255 -26.54 17.21 -4.87
C ILE A 255 -26.86 15.74 -5.12
N GLU A 256 -28.12 15.39 -5.37
CA GLU A 256 -28.52 14.02 -5.71
C GLU A 256 -27.75 13.49 -6.94
N HIS A 257 -27.62 14.31 -7.98
CA HIS A 257 -26.83 13.96 -9.18
C HIS A 257 -25.33 13.76 -8.85
N ARG A 258 -24.75 14.56 -7.95
CA ARG A 258 -23.36 14.38 -7.49
C ARG A 258 -23.18 13.05 -6.77
N PHE A 259 -24.12 12.64 -5.93
CA PHE A 259 -24.07 11.33 -5.25
C PHE A 259 -24.25 10.16 -6.22
N GLN A 260 -25.08 10.30 -7.25
CA GLN A 260 -25.22 9.29 -8.30
C GLN A 260 -23.90 9.09 -9.06
N ALA A 261 -23.26 10.17 -9.49
CA ALA A 261 -21.95 10.09 -10.16
C ALA A 261 -20.86 9.50 -9.23
N ALA A 262 -20.88 9.86 -7.94
CA ALA A 262 -19.95 9.29 -6.95
C ALA A 262 -20.18 7.79 -6.74
N ARG A 263 -21.44 7.32 -6.79
CA ARG A 263 -21.77 5.90 -6.69
C ARG A 263 -21.22 5.12 -7.87
N GLU A 264 -21.39 5.62 -9.10
CA GLU A 264 -20.84 5.00 -10.30
C GLU A 264 -19.31 4.91 -10.25
N ALA A 265 -18.64 5.95 -9.76
CA ALA A 265 -17.19 5.94 -9.56
C ALA A 265 -16.75 4.97 -8.47
N TYR A 266 -17.52 4.86 -7.37
CA TYR A 266 -17.27 3.92 -6.29
C TYR A 266 -17.43 2.48 -6.74
N ASP A 267 -18.49 2.16 -7.50
CA ASP A 267 -18.74 0.82 -8.02
C ASP A 267 -17.65 0.39 -9.03
N ALA A 268 -16.90 1.34 -9.60
CA ALA A 268 -15.72 1.07 -10.43
C ALA A 268 -14.42 0.83 -9.62
N LEU A 269 -14.43 1.05 -8.30
CA LEU A 269 -13.31 0.69 -7.43
C LEU A 269 -13.29 -0.84 -7.27
N GLY A 270 -12.38 -1.52 -7.98
CA GLY A 270 -12.16 -2.95 -7.75
C GLY A 270 -11.58 -3.25 -6.35
N GLY A 271 -11.61 -4.52 -5.93
CA GLY A 271 -11.03 -4.96 -4.65
C GLY A 271 -9.51 -4.72 -4.55
N ILE A 272 -9.04 -4.41 -3.33
CA ILE A 272 -7.66 -3.96 -3.04
C ILE A 272 -6.62 -5.09 -3.17
N LEU A 273 -7.02 -6.36 -3.03
CA LEU A 273 -6.12 -7.51 -2.88
C LEU A 273 -6.27 -8.49 -4.02
N ILE A 274 -5.20 -8.80 -4.73
CA ILE A 274 -5.21 -9.70 -5.88
C ILE A 274 -4.51 -11.01 -5.48
N GLU A 275 -5.25 -12.10 -5.36
CA GLU A 275 -4.69 -13.45 -5.38
C GLU A 275 -5.08 -14.18 -6.68
N GLY A 276 -4.41 -15.30 -6.96
CA GLY A 276 -4.76 -16.21 -8.06
C GLY A 276 -4.89 -15.55 -9.44
N THR A 277 -6.13 -15.49 -9.95
CA THR A 277 -6.43 -15.17 -11.36
C THR A 277 -6.30 -13.69 -11.75
N GLY A 278 -6.08 -12.79 -10.78
CA GLY A 278 -6.06 -11.36 -11.06
C GLY A 278 -7.42 -10.67 -10.93
N LYS A 279 -8.48 -11.40 -10.56
CA LYS A 279 -9.87 -10.90 -10.48
C LYS A 279 -10.50 -11.28 -9.14
N ASN A 280 -11.14 -10.29 -8.52
CA ASN A 280 -11.83 -10.45 -7.25
C ASN A 280 -13.33 -10.34 -7.45
N VAL A 281 -14.09 -11.00 -6.58
CA VAL A 281 -15.55 -10.90 -6.51
C VAL A 281 -15.92 -10.56 -5.07
N GLU A 282 -16.83 -9.60 -4.90
CA GLU A 282 -17.40 -9.30 -3.61
C GLU A 282 -18.71 -10.07 -3.43
N ILE A 283 -18.83 -10.77 -2.30
CA ILE A 283 -20.07 -11.44 -1.88
C ILE A 283 -20.63 -10.67 -0.69
N ALA A 284 -21.79 -10.03 -0.90
CA ALA A 284 -22.52 -9.39 0.17
C ALA A 284 -23.41 -10.40 0.88
N ILE A 285 -23.19 -10.56 2.19
CA ILE A 285 -23.89 -11.51 3.05
C ILE A 285 -24.73 -10.71 4.04
N PRO A 286 -26.06 -10.60 3.84
CA PRO A 286 -26.93 -9.98 4.84
C PRO A 286 -26.82 -10.75 6.16
N VAL A 287 -26.45 -10.04 7.23
CA VAL A 287 -26.25 -10.63 8.55
C VAL A 287 -27.06 -9.87 9.60
N GLU A 288 -27.69 -10.62 10.50
CA GLU A 288 -28.28 -10.06 11.71
C GLU A 288 -27.17 -9.76 12.72
N ASN A 289 -27.26 -8.63 13.41
CA ASN A 289 -26.29 -8.25 14.44
C ASN A 289 -26.48 -9.11 15.71
N ARG A 290 -25.92 -10.32 15.70
CA ARG A 290 -25.92 -11.26 16.82
C ARG A 290 -24.52 -11.80 17.10
N PRO A 291 -24.22 -12.18 18.35
CA PRO A 291 -22.96 -12.84 18.68
C PRO A 291 -22.73 -14.07 17.79
N GLY A 292 -21.49 -14.24 17.32
CA GLY A 292 -21.06 -15.42 16.57
C GLY A 292 -21.28 -15.37 15.04
N VAL A 293 -22.08 -14.43 14.52
CA VAL A 293 -22.44 -14.42 13.09
C VAL A 293 -21.23 -14.30 12.15
N PHE A 294 -20.22 -13.49 12.50
CA PHE A 294 -19.00 -13.40 11.69
C PHE A 294 -18.16 -14.67 11.79
N ALA A 295 -18.11 -15.29 12.97
CA ALA A 295 -17.37 -16.53 13.18
C ALA A 295 -17.98 -17.68 12.37
N GLU A 296 -19.31 -17.76 12.27
CA GLU A 296 -19.99 -18.74 11.42
C GLU A 296 -19.57 -18.59 9.96
N VAL A 297 -19.62 -17.37 9.42
CA VAL A 297 -19.23 -17.09 8.03
C VAL A 297 -17.74 -17.36 7.80
N THR A 298 -16.85 -16.83 8.64
CA THR A 298 -15.39 -16.99 8.43
C THR A 298 -14.93 -18.42 8.67
N THR A 299 -15.53 -19.14 9.63
CA THR A 299 -15.26 -20.58 9.85
C THR A 299 -15.75 -21.41 8.68
N LEU A 300 -16.90 -21.06 8.08
CA LEU A 300 -17.41 -21.76 6.91
C LEU A 300 -16.45 -21.62 5.72
N MET A 301 -15.91 -20.42 5.48
CA MET A 301 -14.89 -20.21 4.45
C MET A 301 -13.61 -20.99 4.76
N GLY A 302 -13.06 -20.82 5.97
CA GLY A 302 -11.81 -21.47 6.38
C GLY A 302 -11.88 -23.00 6.37
N SER A 303 -13.01 -23.58 6.78
CA SER A 303 -13.22 -25.04 6.81
C SER A 303 -13.32 -25.66 5.41
N ASN A 304 -13.54 -24.84 4.39
CA ASN A 304 -13.62 -25.26 2.98
C ASN A 304 -12.42 -24.76 2.17
N SER A 305 -11.34 -24.33 2.84
CA SER A 305 -10.11 -23.83 2.21
C SER A 305 -10.35 -22.65 1.25
N ILE A 306 -11.35 -21.81 1.55
CA ILE A 306 -11.63 -20.58 0.81
C ILE A 306 -10.93 -19.44 1.54
N ASN A 307 -9.94 -18.82 0.88
CA ASN A 307 -9.27 -17.65 1.42
C ASN A 307 -10.16 -16.41 1.30
N ILE A 308 -10.24 -15.62 2.37
CA ILE A 308 -10.92 -14.33 2.38
C ILE A 308 -9.86 -13.26 2.17
N LEU A 309 -9.90 -12.60 1.01
CA LEU A 309 -8.94 -11.56 0.66
C LEU A 309 -9.20 -10.29 1.48
N ASP A 310 -10.45 -9.84 1.51
CA ASP A 310 -10.87 -8.70 2.33
C ASP A 310 -12.21 -9.00 3.00
N LEU A 311 -12.44 -8.35 4.15
CA LEU A 311 -13.65 -8.49 4.92
C LEU A 311 -14.00 -7.15 5.55
N TYR A 312 -15.17 -6.63 5.18
CA TYR A 312 -15.69 -5.40 5.76
C TYR A 312 -17.20 -5.49 5.98
N VAL A 313 -17.71 -4.59 6.81
CA VAL A 313 -19.15 -4.53 7.13
C VAL A 313 -19.75 -3.32 6.42
N ARG A 314 -20.68 -3.56 5.51
CA ARG A 314 -21.45 -2.53 4.83
C ARG A 314 -22.73 -2.26 5.62
N HIS A 315 -22.79 -1.12 6.28
CA HIS A 315 -23.98 -0.69 7.03
C HIS A 315 -24.98 0.01 6.10
N SER A 316 -26.22 -0.47 6.06
CA SER A 316 -27.33 0.22 5.39
C SER A 316 -28.20 1.02 6.36
N ASN A 317 -28.37 0.53 7.59
CA ASN A 317 -28.95 1.22 8.75
C ASN A 317 -28.56 0.48 10.07
N THR A 318 -29.12 0.88 11.22
CA THR A 318 -28.78 0.31 12.55
C THR A 318 -29.13 -1.18 12.72
N GLU A 319 -29.99 -1.75 11.87
CA GLU A 319 -30.48 -3.12 12.00
C GLU A 319 -30.09 -4.05 10.84
N ARG A 320 -29.63 -3.49 9.71
CA ARG A 320 -29.22 -4.26 8.52
C ARG A 320 -27.79 -3.91 8.12
N ALA A 321 -26.89 -4.86 8.37
CA ALA A 321 -25.54 -4.86 7.88
C ALA A 321 -25.34 -6.03 6.93
N ALA A 322 -24.53 -5.82 5.90
CA ALA A 322 -23.99 -6.92 5.11
C ALA A 322 -22.53 -7.12 5.51
N LEU A 323 -22.16 -8.36 5.83
CA LEU A 323 -20.78 -8.76 5.85
C LEU A 323 -20.36 -8.97 4.39
N VAL A 324 -19.42 -8.17 3.91
CA VAL A 324 -18.92 -8.29 2.55
C VAL A 324 -17.59 -9.03 2.60
N LEU A 325 -17.49 -10.10 1.83
CA LEU A 325 -16.26 -10.85 1.64
C LEU A 325 -15.73 -10.61 0.23
N THR A 326 -14.46 -10.23 0.12
CA THR A 326 -13.75 -10.18 -1.15
C THR A 326 -12.99 -11.48 -1.32
N LEU A 327 -13.28 -12.24 -2.39
CA LEU A 327 -12.70 -13.54 -2.68
C LEU A 327 -12.07 -13.55 -4.07
N ASP A 328 -11.19 -14.52 -4.34
CA ASP A 328 -10.79 -14.83 -5.72
C ASP A 328 -12.03 -15.28 -6.52
N ALA A 329 -12.13 -14.81 -7.77
CA ALA A 329 -13.23 -15.13 -8.67
C ALA A 329 -13.47 -16.65 -8.86
N GLU A 330 -12.44 -17.49 -8.78
CA GLU A 330 -12.57 -18.95 -8.87
C GLU A 330 -13.26 -19.55 -7.64
N ALA A 331 -13.07 -18.95 -6.46
CA ALA A 331 -13.64 -19.43 -5.21
C ALA A 331 -15.08 -18.95 -4.97
N ALA A 332 -15.48 -17.84 -5.61
CA ALA A 332 -16.76 -17.19 -5.37
C ALA A 332 -17.99 -18.09 -5.60
N PRO A 333 -18.10 -18.91 -6.67
CA PRO A 333 -19.26 -19.78 -6.87
C PRO A 333 -19.44 -20.82 -5.76
N VAL A 334 -18.33 -21.38 -5.26
CA VAL A 334 -18.35 -22.37 -4.17
C VAL A 334 -18.73 -21.70 -2.85
N ALA A 335 -18.13 -20.54 -2.55
CA ALA A 335 -18.44 -19.76 -1.36
C ALA A 335 -19.92 -19.39 -1.27
N GLN A 336 -20.50 -18.90 -2.37
CA GLN A 336 -21.92 -18.57 -2.43
C GLN A 336 -22.81 -19.78 -2.16
N GLN A 337 -22.47 -20.94 -2.71
CA GLN A 337 -23.27 -22.14 -2.50
C GLN A 337 -23.22 -22.57 -1.03
N LEU A 338 -22.02 -22.59 -0.43
CA LEU A 338 -21.85 -22.90 0.99
C LEU A 338 -22.64 -21.95 1.90
N LEU A 339 -22.61 -20.65 1.61
CA LEU A 339 -23.35 -19.64 2.35
C LEU A 339 -24.86 -19.87 2.27
N ARG A 340 -25.39 -20.17 1.07
CA ARG A 340 -26.80 -20.53 0.88
C ARG A 340 -27.18 -21.80 1.63
N ASP A 341 -26.34 -22.83 1.57
CA ASP A 341 -26.57 -24.10 2.26
C ASP A 341 -26.55 -23.93 3.80
N ALA A 342 -25.77 -22.97 4.29
CA ALA A 342 -25.73 -22.57 5.70
C ALA A 342 -26.86 -21.60 6.11
N GLY A 343 -27.75 -21.23 5.20
CA GLY A 343 -28.92 -20.39 5.47
C GLY A 343 -28.69 -18.87 5.36
N PHE A 344 -27.55 -18.44 4.82
CA PHE A 344 -27.26 -17.04 4.53
C PHE A 344 -27.75 -16.64 3.13
N GLY A 345 -28.26 -15.42 2.99
CA GLY A 345 -28.36 -14.78 1.68
C GLY A 345 -26.96 -14.45 1.16
N ALA A 346 -26.69 -14.67 -0.12
CA ALA A 346 -25.40 -14.37 -0.74
C ALA A 346 -25.62 -13.91 -2.18
N GLU A 347 -25.31 -12.64 -2.45
CA GLU A 347 -25.35 -12.04 -3.78
C GLU A 347 -23.92 -11.67 -4.21
N ALA A 348 -23.53 -12.05 -5.43
CA ALA A 348 -22.27 -11.57 -6.02
C ALA A 348 -22.50 -10.21 -6.62
N GLU A 349 -21.60 -9.29 -6.32
CA GLU A 349 -21.48 -8.01 -7.00
C GLU A 349 -20.32 -8.13 -8.00
N GLY A 350 -20.58 -7.73 -9.25
CA GLY A 350 -19.68 -7.92 -10.39
C GLY A 350 -19.15 -6.61 -10.93
#